data_AF-A0A1X0JHX3-F1
#
_entry.id   AF-A0A1X0JHX3-F1
#
_cell.length_a   1.000
_cell.length_b   1.000
_cell.length_c   1.000
_cell.angle_alpha   90.00
_cell.angle_beta   90.00
_cell.angle_gamma   90.00
#
_symmetry.space_group_name_H-M   'P 1'
#
loop_
_entity.id
_entity.type
_entity.pdbx_description
1 polymer ?
#
loop_
_entity_poly.entity_id
_entity_poly.type
_entity_poly.pdbx_seq_one_letter_code
_entity_poly.pdbx_strand_id
1 'polypeptide(L)'
;MIKHATAAIALFAAPVTILSGCANESSDNASTTTTSGSASGAQTLTTQLKTTDGEPVADATIDFTSGYATVTVETVGTGILSPGLHGLHIHAVGTCDGDFTSAGGHFQAPGRTGEPASGDLPPLLVRSDGAGKLVATSDGFTEDQLKGPDGSAILLHQDATSDQRIACGVLSPASTTSTSVSTSTSTVTTTASPAVPPATVTETTTPAPAESTTSVVPGTSTSTVTVIQPPTIPDITVPPLPGPGGG
;
A
#
# COMPACT_ATOMS: atom_id res chain seq x y z
N MET A 1 58.09 -20.11 -4.47
CA MET A 1 59.32 -20.67 -3.85
C MET A 1 59.85 -19.56 -2.95
N ILE A 2 59.55 -19.57 -1.65
CA ILE A 2 60.47 -20.02 -0.59
C ILE A 2 59.60 -20.38 0.63
N LYS A 3 59.91 -21.54 1.21
CA LYS A 3 59.26 -22.17 2.36
C LYS A 3 59.81 -21.60 3.65
N HIS A 4 58.96 -21.26 4.61
CA HIS A 4 59.32 -21.30 6.03
C HIS A 4 58.36 -22.24 6.77
N ALA A 5 58.96 -23.23 7.41
CA ALA A 5 58.30 -24.27 8.17
C ALA A 5 58.74 -24.15 9.64
N THR A 6 57.78 -24.46 10.52
CA THR A 6 57.96 -25.08 11.84
C THR A 6 58.49 -24.22 12.99
N ALA A 7 57.65 -24.01 14.02
CA ALA A 7 57.80 -24.71 15.31
C ALA A 7 56.64 -24.39 16.27
N ALA A 8 56.02 -25.44 16.80
CA ALA A 8 55.07 -25.43 17.90
C ALA A 8 55.82 -25.39 19.25
N ILE A 9 55.20 -24.83 20.29
CA ILE A 9 55.32 -25.27 21.69
C ILE A 9 54.00 -24.89 22.40
N ALA A 10 53.57 -25.81 23.25
CA ALA A 10 52.23 -25.95 23.78
C ALA A 10 52.16 -25.64 25.29
N LEU A 11 50.92 -25.63 25.82
CA LEU A 11 50.50 -25.76 27.22
C LEU A 11 50.80 -24.53 28.13
N PHE A 12 49.95 -24.10 29.07
CA PHE A 12 49.11 -24.80 30.04
C PHE A 12 48.05 -23.83 30.64
N ALA A 13 47.04 -24.43 31.28
CA ALA A 13 46.29 -23.94 32.46
C ALA A 13 45.10 -22.98 32.28
N ALA A 14 43.89 -23.57 32.24
CA ALA A 14 42.72 -23.06 32.95
C ALA A 14 42.84 -23.42 34.47
N PRO A 15 41.90 -23.08 35.39
CA PRO A 15 40.71 -22.20 35.34
C PRO A 15 40.62 -21.26 36.57
N VAL A 16 39.81 -20.18 36.54
CA VAL A 16 39.13 -19.68 37.76
C VAL A 16 37.80 -19.03 37.39
N THR A 17 36.69 -19.63 37.83
CA THR A 17 35.37 -19.01 37.93
C THR A 17 35.28 -18.21 39.23
N ILE A 18 34.89 -16.94 39.16
CA ILE A 18 34.41 -16.20 40.34
C ILE A 18 33.05 -15.58 39.99
N LEU A 19 32.05 -16.01 40.75
CA LEU A 19 30.70 -15.50 40.81
C LEU A 19 30.67 -14.37 41.84
N SER A 20 30.38 -13.14 41.44
CA SER A 20 29.99 -12.06 42.36
C SER A 20 29.11 -11.06 41.64
N GLY A 21 27.87 -10.93 42.12
CA GLY A 21 27.00 -9.81 41.80
C GLY A 21 27.31 -8.62 42.72
N CYS A 22 26.95 -7.43 42.26
CA CYS A 22 26.18 -6.41 42.99
C CYS A 22 26.06 -5.14 42.12
N ALA A 23 25.10 -4.31 42.52
CA ALA A 23 24.44 -3.23 41.80
C ALA A 23 25.28 -1.99 41.44
N ASN A 24 24.70 -1.22 40.51
CA ASN A 24 24.90 0.18 40.12
C ASN A 24 25.67 1.09 41.09
N GLU A 25 26.69 1.77 40.53
CA GLU A 25 26.90 3.23 40.70
C GLU A 25 27.37 3.84 39.37
N SER A 26 26.78 4.98 39.02
CA SER A 26 27.06 5.81 37.85
C SER A 26 28.36 6.60 38.01
N SER A 27 29.18 6.68 36.95
CA SER A 27 29.37 7.91 36.14
C SER A 27 30.67 7.89 35.31
N ASP A 28 30.47 8.07 34.00
CA ASP A 28 31.22 8.90 33.05
C ASP A 28 32.72 8.65 32.79
N ASN A 29 33.01 8.07 31.63
CA ASN A 29 33.55 8.79 30.46
C ASN A 29 34.13 7.79 29.45
N ALA A 30 33.31 7.41 28.46
CA ALA A 30 33.81 6.78 27.25
C ALA A 30 33.22 7.52 26.05
N SER A 31 34.11 8.26 25.37
CA SER A 31 33.92 8.83 24.05
C SER A 31 33.29 7.78 23.14
N THR A 32 31.96 7.87 23.03
CA THR A 32 31.18 7.04 22.14
C THR A 32 31.27 7.71 20.80
N THR A 33 32.15 7.23 19.93
CA THR A 33 31.98 7.41 18.49
C THR A 33 30.70 6.68 18.14
N THR A 34 29.58 7.40 18.17
CA THR A 34 28.32 6.99 17.56
C THR A 34 28.59 6.83 16.07
N THR A 35 28.99 5.63 15.68
CA THR A 35 28.65 5.14 14.35
C THR A 35 27.14 5.06 14.36
N SER A 36 26.50 6.13 13.90
CA SER A 36 25.12 6.08 13.42
C SER A 36 25.12 5.15 12.20
N GLY A 37 25.20 3.85 12.45
CA GLY A 37 24.70 2.87 11.52
C GLY A 37 23.22 3.17 11.43
N SER A 38 22.82 3.83 10.35
CA SER A 38 21.45 3.79 9.89
C SER A 38 21.14 2.31 9.67
N ALA A 39 20.61 1.67 10.71
CA ALA A 39 19.89 0.43 10.55
C ALA A 39 18.69 0.83 9.71
N SER A 40 18.84 0.66 8.39
CA SER A 40 17.75 0.76 7.43
C SER A 40 16.70 -0.25 7.88
N GLY A 41 15.79 0.19 8.74
CA GLY A 41 14.63 -0.60 9.13
C GLY A 41 13.90 -1.00 7.86
N ALA A 42 13.38 -2.22 7.83
CA ALA A 42 12.51 -2.64 6.74
C ALA A 42 11.37 -1.62 6.60
N GLN A 43 11.31 -1.01 5.43
CA GLN A 43 10.30 -0.03 5.05
C GLN A 43 9.25 -0.79 4.25
N THR A 44 8.00 -0.77 4.69
CA THR A 44 6.94 -1.58 4.07
C THR A 44 5.70 -0.72 3.81
N LEU A 45 5.18 -0.82 2.58
CA LEU A 45 3.87 -0.30 2.19
C LEU A 45 2.91 -1.47 2.00
N THR A 46 1.68 -1.32 2.48
CA THR A 46 0.63 -2.33 2.29
C THR A 46 -0.65 -1.65 1.81
N THR A 47 -1.40 -2.34 0.96
CA THR A 47 -2.71 -1.89 0.52
C THR A 47 -3.56 -3.06 0.06
N GLN A 48 -4.87 -2.85 -0.03
CA GLN A 48 -5.80 -3.80 -0.61
C GLN A 48 -6.39 -3.19 -1.87
N LEU A 49 -6.25 -3.91 -2.98
CA LEU A 49 -6.84 -3.54 -4.26
C LEU A 49 -8.33 -3.87 -4.22
N LYS A 50 -9.16 -2.88 -4.55
CA LYS A 50 -10.62 -3.00 -4.57
C LYS A 50 -11.20 -2.59 -5.91
N THR A 51 -12.34 -3.18 -6.26
CA THR A 51 -13.16 -2.73 -7.39
C THR A 51 -13.81 -1.37 -7.09
N THR A 52 -14.44 -0.76 -8.10
CA THR A 52 -15.17 0.52 -7.96
C THR A 52 -16.32 0.42 -6.94
N ASP A 53 -16.88 -0.77 -6.77
CA ASP A 53 -17.94 -1.07 -5.80
C ASP A 53 -17.38 -1.38 -4.40
N GLY A 54 -16.05 -1.36 -4.23
CA GLY A 54 -15.37 -1.59 -2.95
C GLY A 54 -15.11 -3.07 -2.62
N GLU A 55 -15.37 -3.99 -3.55
CA GLU A 55 -15.10 -5.42 -3.37
C GLU A 55 -13.59 -5.68 -3.37
N PRO A 56 -13.04 -6.41 -2.38
CA PRO A 56 -11.62 -6.72 -2.32
C PRO A 56 -11.21 -7.73 -3.40
N VAL A 57 -10.13 -7.44 -4.12
CA VAL A 57 -9.63 -8.26 -5.23
C VAL A 57 -8.29 -8.91 -4.89
N ALA A 58 -7.35 -8.13 -4.36
CA ALA A 58 -6.01 -8.61 -4.02
C ALA A 58 -5.41 -7.78 -2.88
N ASP A 59 -4.53 -8.38 -2.10
CA ASP A 59 -3.66 -7.68 -1.16
C ASP A 59 -2.30 -7.44 -1.81
N ALA A 60 -1.73 -6.26 -1.58
CA ALA A 60 -0.42 -5.87 -2.08
C ALA A 60 0.49 -5.41 -0.93
N THR A 61 1.73 -5.87 -0.96
CA THR A 61 2.80 -5.47 -0.04
C THR A 61 4.04 -5.09 -0.84
N ILE A 62 4.69 -4.00 -0.47
CA ILE A 62 5.96 -3.56 -1.05
C ILE A 62 6.96 -3.40 0.08
N ASP A 63 7.95 -4.29 0.11
CA ASP A 63 9.04 -4.26 1.07
C ASP A 63 10.28 -3.66 0.44
N PHE A 64 10.79 -2.57 1.02
CA PHE A 64 12.02 -1.92 0.60
C PHE A 64 13.16 -2.42 1.49
N THR A 65 14.08 -3.17 0.89
CA THR A 65 15.24 -3.74 1.57
C THR A 65 16.43 -3.77 0.62
N SER A 66 17.62 -3.49 1.12
CA SER A 66 18.87 -3.61 0.34
C SER A 66 18.90 -2.78 -0.96
N GLY A 67 18.19 -1.66 -1.01
CA GLY A 67 18.22 -0.71 -2.14
C GLY A 67 17.25 -1.01 -3.28
N TYR A 68 16.34 -1.97 -3.13
CA TYR A 68 15.28 -2.26 -4.10
C TYR A 68 13.94 -2.58 -3.39
N ALA A 69 12.86 -2.58 -4.15
CA ALA A 69 11.52 -2.94 -3.70
C ALA A 69 11.20 -4.40 -4.04
N THR A 70 10.61 -5.14 -3.11
CA THR A 70 9.99 -6.45 -3.33
C THR A 70 8.47 -6.27 -3.28
N VAL A 71 7.82 -6.39 -4.42
CA VAL A 71 6.36 -6.26 -4.57
C VAL A 71 5.73 -7.65 -4.55
N THR A 72 4.83 -7.87 -3.60
CA THR A 72 3.99 -9.07 -3.51
C THR A 72 2.54 -8.67 -3.72
N VAL A 73 1.86 -9.30 -4.67
CA VAL A 73 0.42 -9.14 -4.89
C VAL A 73 -0.24 -10.51 -4.92
N GLU A 74 -1.29 -10.70 -4.14
CA GLU A 74 -2.01 -11.98 -4.02
C GLU A 74 -3.52 -11.75 -3.99
N THR A 75 -4.26 -12.50 -4.81
CA THR A 75 -5.73 -12.43 -4.83
C THR A 75 -6.32 -12.88 -3.50
N VAL A 76 -7.33 -12.16 -2.99
CA VAL A 76 -7.98 -12.50 -1.71
C VAL A 76 -8.90 -13.72 -1.80
N GLY A 77 -9.18 -14.21 -3.01
CA GLY A 77 -10.10 -15.30 -3.27
C GLY A 77 -9.97 -15.86 -4.68
N THR A 78 -10.95 -16.70 -5.05
CA THR A 78 -11.06 -17.34 -6.37
C THR A 78 -12.27 -16.81 -7.11
N GLY A 79 -12.28 -16.88 -8.44
CA GLY A 79 -13.40 -16.45 -9.28
C GLY A 79 -13.69 -14.94 -9.35
N ILE A 80 -12.90 -14.11 -8.66
CA ILE A 80 -13.03 -12.64 -8.71
C ILE A 80 -12.41 -12.09 -10.00
N LEU A 81 -11.24 -12.62 -10.38
CA LEU A 81 -10.54 -12.27 -11.61
C LEU A 81 -10.71 -13.35 -12.67
N SER A 82 -10.78 -12.92 -13.93
CA SER A 82 -10.74 -13.83 -15.07
C SER A 82 -9.37 -14.53 -15.18
N PRO A 83 -9.29 -15.79 -15.63
CA PRO A 83 -8.01 -16.41 -15.93
C PRO A 83 -7.24 -15.65 -17.01
N GLY A 84 -5.94 -15.44 -16.82
CA GLY A 84 -5.09 -14.72 -17.77
C GLY A 84 -4.03 -13.84 -17.13
N LEU A 85 -3.36 -13.03 -17.95
CA LEU A 85 -2.41 -12.03 -17.48
C LEU A 85 -3.13 -10.70 -17.28
N HIS A 86 -3.01 -10.14 -16.09
CA HIS A 86 -3.53 -8.83 -15.72
C HIS A 86 -2.38 -7.83 -15.56
N GLY A 87 -2.42 -6.70 -16.25
CA GLY A 87 -1.42 -5.64 -16.11
C GLY A 87 -1.40 -5.11 -14.67
N LEU A 88 -0.22 -4.80 -14.15
CA LEU A 88 -0.03 -4.30 -12.79
C LEU A 88 0.92 -3.13 -12.84
N HIS A 89 0.47 -1.97 -12.37
CA HIS A 89 1.26 -0.74 -12.45
C HIS A 89 1.09 0.08 -11.17
N ILE A 90 2.16 0.74 -10.75
CA ILE A 90 2.06 1.84 -9.78
C ILE A 90 1.73 3.11 -10.55
N HIS A 91 0.71 3.84 -10.10
CA HIS A 91 0.23 5.08 -10.66
C HIS A 91 0.65 6.30 -9.81
N ALA A 92 0.72 7.44 -10.47
CA ALA A 92 1.35 8.66 -9.97
C ALA A 92 0.59 9.37 -8.83
N VAL A 93 -0.69 9.06 -8.62
CA VAL A 93 -1.53 9.74 -7.63
C VAL A 93 -2.17 8.73 -6.68
N GLY A 94 -2.09 9.03 -5.38
CA GLY A 94 -2.60 8.24 -4.28
C GLY A 94 -4.12 8.29 -4.08
N THR A 95 -4.90 8.07 -5.14
CA THR A 95 -6.37 8.08 -5.11
C THR A 95 -6.96 6.96 -5.96
N CYS A 96 -8.10 6.43 -5.56
CA CYS A 96 -8.80 5.35 -6.26
C CYS A 96 -10.28 5.71 -6.55
N ASP A 97 -10.54 6.98 -6.87
CA ASP A 97 -11.90 7.49 -7.11
C ASP A 97 -12.36 7.27 -8.56
N GLY A 98 -13.67 7.13 -8.74
CA GLY A 98 -14.32 6.93 -10.04
C GLY A 98 -13.90 5.61 -10.68
N ASP A 99 -13.72 5.62 -12.01
CA ASP A 99 -13.15 4.48 -12.76
C ASP A 99 -11.61 4.39 -12.61
N PHE A 100 -11.12 4.78 -11.43
CA PHE A 100 -9.70 4.89 -11.06
C PHE A 100 -8.85 5.83 -11.92
N THR A 101 -9.45 6.63 -12.79
CA THR A 101 -8.74 7.64 -13.61
C THR A 101 -8.07 8.72 -12.76
N SER A 102 -8.61 8.96 -11.55
CA SER A 102 -8.03 9.85 -10.53
C SER A 102 -6.60 9.48 -10.13
N ALA A 103 -6.21 8.20 -10.20
CA ALA A 103 -4.85 7.75 -9.94
C ALA A 103 -3.80 8.31 -10.93
N GLY A 104 -4.23 8.93 -12.02
CA GLY A 104 -3.35 9.50 -13.03
C GLY A 104 -2.71 8.43 -13.93
N GLY A 105 -1.57 8.77 -14.55
CA GLY A 105 -0.77 7.86 -15.37
C GLY A 105 0.16 6.97 -14.54
N HIS A 106 1.01 6.20 -15.22
CA HIS A 106 2.01 5.37 -14.56
C HIS A 106 3.00 6.24 -13.79
N PHE A 107 3.46 5.73 -12.65
CA PHE A 107 4.44 6.40 -11.81
C PHE A 107 5.77 6.48 -12.55
N GLN A 108 6.33 7.69 -12.61
CA GLN A 108 7.68 7.95 -13.12
C GLN A 108 8.50 8.54 -11.99
N ALA A 109 9.62 7.89 -11.64
CA ALA A 109 10.52 8.45 -10.62
C ALA A 109 11.06 9.81 -11.08
N PRO A 110 11.38 10.73 -10.16
CA PRO A 110 11.86 12.06 -10.52
C PRO A 110 12.99 12.03 -11.56
N GLY A 111 12.79 12.75 -12.66
CA GLY A 111 13.75 12.81 -13.78
C GLY A 111 13.67 11.64 -14.77
N ARG A 112 12.72 10.71 -14.63
CA ARG A 112 12.44 9.63 -15.59
C ARG A 112 11.22 9.96 -16.44
N THR A 113 11.29 9.58 -17.72
CA THR A 113 10.22 9.73 -18.72
C THR A 113 10.24 8.59 -19.76
N GLY A 114 11.10 7.60 -19.55
CA GLY A 114 11.28 6.49 -20.49
C GLY A 114 10.26 5.38 -20.30
N GLU A 115 10.22 4.47 -21.27
CA GLU A 115 9.47 3.23 -21.21
C GLU A 115 10.42 2.03 -21.05
N PRO A 116 10.08 1.02 -20.23
CA PRO A 116 8.92 0.99 -19.32
C PRO A 116 9.00 2.08 -18.24
N ALA A 117 7.84 2.54 -17.78
CA ALA A 117 7.77 3.53 -16.71
C ALA A 117 8.34 2.96 -15.41
N SER A 118 8.80 3.83 -14.50
CA SER A 118 9.34 3.40 -13.20
C SER A 118 8.37 2.48 -12.43
N GLY A 119 7.06 2.79 -12.49
CA GLY A 119 6.01 2.05 -11.81
C GLY A 119 5.53 0.78 -12.51
N ASP A 120 6.10 0.41 -13.65
CA ASP A 120 5.68 -0.79 -14.37
C ASP A 120 6.14 -2.04 -13.66
N LEU A 121 5.25 -3.01 -13.50
CA LEU A 121 5.51 -4.29 -12.86
C LEU A 121 5.19 -5.45 -13.82
N PRO A 122 5.77 -6.65 -13.61
CA PRO A 122 5.32 -7.82 -14.33
C PRO A 122 3.82 -8.06 -14.11
N PRO A 123 3.10 -8.56 -15.12
CA PRO A 123 1.67 -8.82 -14.98
C PRO A 123 1.39 -9.92 -13.96
N LEU A 124 0.25 -9.81 -13.28
CA LEU A 124 -0.28 -10.86 -12.42
C LEU A 124 -0.87 -11.99 -13.28
N LEU A 125 -0.31 -13.19 -13.18
CA LEU A 125 -0.89 -14.37 -13.81
C LEU A 125 -1.98 -14.96 -12.89
N VAL A 126 -3.21 -14.91 -13.36
CA VAL A 126 -4.39 -15.49 -12.72
C VAL A 126 -4.66 -16.87 -13.34
N ARG A 127 -4.72 -17.90 -12.48
CA ARG A 127 -4.96 -19.29 -12.86
C ARG A 127 -6.42 -19.51 -13.27
N SER A 128 -6.73 -20.72 -13.75
CA SER A 128 -8.09 -21.11 -14.15
C SER A 128 -9.14 -21.06 -13.03
N ASP A 129 -8.72 -21.14 -11.77
CA ASP A 129 -9.60 -21.00 -10.60
C ASP A 129 -9.81 -19.52 -10.19
N GLY A 130 -9.17 -18.57 -10.87
CA GLY A 130 -9.26 -17.15 -10.54
C GLY A 130 -8.33 -16.71 -9.40
N ALA A 131 -7.47 -17.59 -8.89
CA ALA A 131 -6.41 -17.22 -7.94
C ALA A 131 -5.14 -16.77 -8.69
N GLY A 132 -4.44 -15.78 -8.14
CA GLY A 132 -3.19 -15.26 -8.68
C GLY A 132 -2.23 -14.82 -7.58
N LYS A 133 -0.94 -15.00 -7.82
CA LYS A 133 0.13 -14.49 -6.95
C LYS A 133 1.32 -14.02 -7.78
N LEU A 134 1.78 -12.81 -7.50
CA LEU A 134 2.99 -12.23 -8.05
C LEU A 134 3.96 -11.91 -6.91
N VAL A 135 5.23 -12.23 -7.11
CA VAL A 135 6.34 -11.68 -6.33
C VAL A 135 7.38 -11.20 -7.33
N ALA A 136 7.67 -9.90 -7.31
CA ALA A 136 8.61 -9.27 -8.22
C ALA A 136 9.51 -8.28 -7.47
N THR A 137 10.69 -8.00 -8.03
CA THR A 137 11.59 -6.96 -7.52
C THR A 137 11.67 -5.81 -8.52
N SER A 138 11.78 -4.58 -8.02
CA SER A 138 12.02 -3.39 -8.83
C SER A 138 13.01 -2.46 -8.15
N ASP A 139 13.90 -1.85 -8.94
CA ASP A 139 14.78 -0.75 -8.56
C ASP A 139 14.33 0.59 -9.19
N GLY A 140 13.13 0.62 -9.78
CA GLY A 140 12.58 1.78 -10.50
C GLY A 140 12.06 2.91 -9.62
N PHE A 141 11.84 2.65 -8.32
CA PHE A 141 11.30 3.59 -7.34
C PHE A 141 11.76 3.29 -5.91
N THR A 142 11.67 4.28 -5.03
CA THR A 142 11.93 4.13 -3.58
C THR A 142 10.68 4.43 -2.76
N GLU A 143 10.68 4.06 -1.47
CA GLU A 143 9.56 4.33 -0.58
C GLU A 143 9.22 5.84 -0.50
N ASP A 144 10.25 6.68 -0.30
CA ASP A 144 10.09 8.13 -0.20
C ASP A 144 9.46 8.73 -1.47
N GLN A 145 9.79 8.17 -2.63
CA GLN A 145 9.22 8.60 -3.89
C GLN A 145 7.73 8.22 -4.00
N LEU A 146 7.35 7.03 -3.55
CA LEU A 146 5.95 6.59 -3.51
C LEU A 146 5.11 7.34 -2.47
N LYS A 147 5.75 7.85 -1.41
CA LYS A 147 5.16 8.71 -0.37
C LYS A 147 5.31 10.20 -0.66
N GLY A 148 5.62 10.56 -1.90
CA GLY A 148 5.69 11.95 -2.34
C GLY A 148 4.38 12.72 -2.09
N PRO A 149 4.35 14.05 -2.37
CA PRO A 149 3.19 14.88 -2.08
C PRO A 149 1.90 14.39 -2.76
N ASP A 150 2.00 13.83 -3.95
CA ASP A 150 0.86 13.28 -4.70
C ASP A 150 0.50 11.85 -4.28
N GLY A 151 1.31 11.23 -3.42
CA GLY A 151 1.17 9.84 -3.03
C GLY A 151 1.39 8.89 -4.21
N SER A 152 0.82 7.69 -4.11
CA SER A 152 0.80 6.71 -5.20
C SER A 152 -0.26 5.65 -4.95
N ALA A 153 -0.70 4.99 -6.02
CA ALA A 153 -1.65 3.88 -5.97
C ALA A 153 -1.15 2.72 -6.82
N ILE A 154 -1.51 1.48 -6.49
CA ILE A 154 -1.28 0.32 -7.34
C ILE A 154 -2.57 -0.07 -8.04
N LEU A 155 -2.49 -0.28 -9.35
CA LEU A 155 -3.61 -0.57 -10.23
C LEU A 155 -3.45 -1.93 -10.86
N LEU A 156 -4.56 -2.68 -10.89
CA LEU A 156 -4.72 -3.89 -11.66
C LEU A 156 -5.58 -3.60 -12.88
N HIS A 157 -5.10 -4.06 -14.04
CA HIS A 157 -5.76 -3.90 -15.33
C HIS A 157 -6.47 -5.18 -15.76
N GLN A 158 -7.44 -5.05 -16.67
CA GLN A 158 -8.24 -6.17 -17.16
C GLN A 158 -7.37 -7.24 -17.86
N ASP A 159 -6.37 -6.82 -18.61
CA ASP A 159 -5.38 -7.70 -19.23
C ASP A 159 -4.00 -7.03 -19.25
N ALA A 160 -2.98 -7.72 -19.77
CA ALA A 160 -1.59 -7.24 -19.77
C ALA A 160 -1.34 -6.03 -20.68
N THR A 161 -2.25 -5.73 -21.62
CA THR A 161 -2.06 -4.70 -22.66
C THR A 161 -3.15 -3.63 -22.66
N SER A 162 -4.21 -3.83 -21.89
CA SER A 162 -5.37 -2.96 -21.83
C SER A 162 -5.20 -1.85 -20.80
N ASP A 163 -5.70 -0.66 -21.15
CA ASP A 163 -5.79 0.48 -20.25
C ASP A 163 -6.98 0.38 -19.26
N GLN A 164 -7.84 -0.63 -19.40
CA GLN A 164 -8.99 -0.82 -18.52
C GLN A 164 -8.54 -1.16 -17.10
N ARG A 165 -8.82 -0.25 -16.17
CA ARG A 165 -8.55 -0.39 -14.74
C ARG A 165 -9.69 -1.16 -14.08
N ILE A 166 -9.38 -2.20 -13.31
CA ILE A 166 -10.39 -3.07 -12.68
C ILE A 166 -10.30 -3.09 -11.15
N ALA A 167 -9.12 -2.82 -10.58
CA ALA A 167 -8.97 -2.68 -9.14
C ALA A 167 -7.84 -1.71 -8.79
N CYS A 168 -8.00 -1.00 -7.67
CA CYS A 168 -7.06 0.02 -7.22
C CYS A 168 -6.83 -0.09 -5.71
N GLY A 169 -5.59 0.11 -5.28
CA GLY A 169 -5.22 0.24 -3.86
C GLY A 169 -4.30 1.44 -3.65
N VAL A 170 -4.63 2.33 -2.72
CA VAL A 170 -3.78 3.48 -2.38
C VAL A 170 -2.57 2.98 -1.57
N LEU A 171 -1.36 3.23 -2.05
CA LEU A 171 -0.10 2.90 -1.35
C LEU A 171 0.29 4.03 -0.38
N SER A 172 0.13 5.27 -0.83
CA SER A 172 0.26 6.47 -0.01
C SER A 172 -0.77 7.48 -0.51
N PRO A 173 -1.60 8.08 0.36
CA PRO A 173 -2.61 9.02 -0.10
C PRO A 173 -1.98 10.28 -0.65
N ALA A 174 -2.60 10.87 -1.67
CA ALA A 174 -2.24 12.22 -2.08
C ALA A 174 -2.43 13.16 -0.89
N SER A 175 -1.37 13.89 -0.54
CA SER A 175 -1.45 14.91 0.50
C SER A 175 -2.38 15.99 -0.01
N THR A 176 -3.63 15.95 0.44
CA THR A 176 -4.48 17.12 0.38
C THR A 176 -3.80 18.14 1.28
N THR A 177 -3.04 19.06 0.68
CA THR A 177 -2.81 20.34 1.33
C THR A 177 -4.19 20.96 1.43
N SER A 178 -4.90 20.60 2.51
CA SER A 178 -5.93 21.44 3.07
C SER A 178 -5.21 22.74 3.33
N THR A 179 -5.27 23.65 2.36
CA THR A 179 -5.06 25.06 2.62
C THR A 179 -6.19 25.39 3.56
N SER A 180 -5.98 25.16 4.86
CA SER A 180 -6.73 25.80 5.91
C SER A 180 -6.45 27.28 5.66
N VAL A 181 -7.32 27.91 4.88
CA VAL A 181 -7.44 29.35 4.85
C VAL A 181 -7.82 29.71 6.28
N SER A 182 -6.81 29.95 7.12
CA SER A 182 -7.00 30.64 8.39
C SER A 182 -7.50 32.02 8.00
N THR A 183 -8.81 32.18 7.96
CA THR A 183 -9.46 33.48 8.02
C THR A 183 -9.07 34.07 9.37
N SER A 184 -7.97 34.81 9.38
CA SER A 184 -7.57 35.62 10.52
C SER A 184 -8.63 36.71 10.69
N THR A 185 -9.63 36.44 11.51
CA THR A 185 -10.57 37.45 11.99
C THR A 185 -9.81 38.40 12.90
N SER A 186 -9.31 39.51 12.34
CA SER A 186 -8.79 40.62 13.13
C SER A 186 -9.95 41.31 13.85
N THR A 187 -10.12 41.04 15.13
CA THR A 187 -11.02 41.81 16.00
C THR A 187 -10.37 43.17 16.30
N VAL A 188 -10.96 44.23 15.73
CA VAL A 188 -10.60 45.62 16.06
C VAL A 188 -11.33 46.01 17.35
N THR A 189 -10.59 46.12 18.46
CA THR A 189 -11.14 46.58 19.74
C THR A 189 -11.13 48.12 19.79
N THR A 190 -12.29 48.75 19.58
CA THR A 190 -12.48 50.18 19.87
C THR A 190 -12.86 50.37 21.34
N THR A 191 -11.99 51.01 22.11
CA THR A 191 -12.26 51.41 23.50
C THR A 191 -13.21 52.62 23.51
N ALA A 192 -14.46 52.43 23.96
CA ALA A 192 -15.44 53.50 24.14
C ALA A 192 -15.33 54.13 25.54
N SER A 193 -15.29 55.46 25.58
CA SER A 193 -15.42 56.33 26.75
C SER A 193 -16.82 56.24 27.38
N PRO A 194 -17.02 56.45 28.70
CA PRO A 194 -18.28 56.09 29.33
C PRO A 194 -19.45 57.08 29.08
N ALA A 195 -20.60 56.44 28.84
CA ALA A 195 -21.98 56.80 29.22
C ALA A 195 -22.69 58.01 28.57
N VAL A 196 -23.62 57.67 27.67
CA VAL A 196 -24.88 58.41 27.44
C VAL A 196 -26.02 57.37 27.41
N PRO A 197 -27.17 57.60 28.08
CA PRO A 197 -28.26 56.61 28.24
C PRO A 197 -28.99 56.25 26.92
N PRO A 198 -29.73 55.13 26.90
CA PRO A 198 -30.08 54.42 25.66
C PRO A 198 -31.29 55.05 24.96
N ALA A 199 -31.22 55.11 23.63
CA ALA A 199 -32.41 55.23 22.78
C ALA A 199 -32.83 53.83 22.31
N THR A 200 -34.04 53.48 22.69
CA THR A 200 -34.79 52.28 22.31
C THR A 200 -34.82 52.09 20.80
N VAL A 201 -34.36 50.93 20.33
CA VAL A 201 -34.72 50.40 19.02
C VAL A 201 -35.14 48.94 19.17
N THR A 202 -36.38 48.72 18.75
CA THR A 202 -37.12 47.46 18.72
C THR A 202 -36.61 46.61 17.57
N GLU A 203 -36.15 45.39 17.85
CA GLU A 203 -36.02 44.37 16.81
C GLU A 203 -37.01 43.23 17.06
N THR A 204 -37.78 42.98 16.00
CA THR A 204 -38.83 41.99 15.89
C THR A 204 -38.21 40.62 15.65
N THR A 205 -38.37 39.70 16.61
CA THR A 205 -38.06 38.28 16.43
C THR A 205 -39.11 37.60 15.55
N THR A 206 -38.69 37.18 14.35
CA THR A 206 -39.42 36.23 13.50
C THR A 206 -39.20 34.81 14.00
N PRO A 207 -40.25 34.01 14.29
CA PRO A 207 -40.07 32.61 14.65
C PRO A 207 -39.78 31.75 13.40
N ALA A 208 -38.86 30.80 13.56
CA ALA A 208 -38.57 29.74 12.59
C ALA A 208 -39.80 28.82 12.40
N PRO A 209 -40.07 28.33 11.18
CA PRO A 209 -41.15 27.38 10.96
C PRO A 209 -40.70 25.96 11.36
N ALA A 210 -41.68 25.19 11.82
CA ALA A 210 -41.54 23.82 12.26
C ALA A 210 -41.77 22.81 11.12
N GLU A 211 -41.24 21.61 11.37
CA GLU A 211 -41.61 20.28 10.82
C GLU A 211 -41.22 19.89 9.38
N SER A 212 -40.56 18.74 9.27
CA SER A 212 -41.21 17.52 8.75
C SER A 212 -40.29 16.30 8.90
N THR A 213 -40.72 15.31 9.66
CA THR A 213 -40.11 13.97 9.72
C THR A 213 -40.80 13.08 8.70
N THR A 214 -40.04 12.60 7.71
CA THR A 214 -40.51 11.58 6.77
C THR A 214 -39.96 10.22 7.20
N SER A 215 -40.88 9.32 7.57
CA SER A 215 -40.58 7.92 7.88
C SER A 215 -40.33 7.16 6.58
N VAL A 216 -39.15 6.56 6.45
CA VAL A 216 -38.79 5.68 5.33
C VAL A 216 -38.82 4.24 5.81
N VAL A 217 -39.68 3.42 5.21
CA VAL A 217 -39.68 1.97 5.34
C VAL A 217 -39.16 1.37 4.03
N PRO A 218 -38.02 0.65 4.00
CA PRO A 218 -37.68 -0.19 2.86
C PRO A 218 -38.04 -1.66 3.13
N GLY A 219 -38.69 -2.27 2.14
CA GLY A 219 -39.27 -3.60 2.19
C GLY A 219 -38.30 -4.75 1.91
N THR A 220 -38.73 -5.94 2.35
CA THR A 220 -38.05 -7.22 2.16
C THR A 220 -38.12 -7.66 0.69
N SER A 221 -36.97 -7.77 0.03
CA SER A 221 -36.87 -8.44 -1.28
C SER A 221 -36.40 -9.88 -1.09
N THR A 222 -37.21 -10.83 -1.58
CA THR A 222 -36.87 -12.26 -1.63
C THR A 222 -36.21 -12.56 -2.96
N SER A 223 -34.94 -12.96 -2.94
CA SER A 223 -34.23 -13.46 -4.13
C SER A 223 -34.36 -14.97 -4.22
N THR A 224 -34.88 -15.48 -5.34
CA THR A 224 -34.93 -16.92 -5.63
C THR A 224 -33.71 -17.30 -6.45
N VAL A 225 -32.82 -18.12 -5.86
CA VAL A 225 -31.64 -18.68 -6.53
C VAL A 225 -32.06 -19.92 -7.31
N THR A 226 -31.89 -19.90 -8.63
CA THR A 226 -32.04 -21.11 -9.47
C THR A 226 -30.66 -21.71 -9.69
N VAL A 227 -30.42 -22.90 -9.13
CA VAL A 227 -29.18 -23.66 -9.31
C VAL A 227 -29.24 -24.39 -10.64
N ILE A 228 -28.41 -23.97 -11.59
CA ILE A 228 -28.25 -24.66 -12.88
C ILE A 228 -27.13 -25.67 -12.72
N GLN A 229 -27.43 -26.95 -12.92
CA GLN A 229 -26.46 -28.03 -12.81
C GLN A 229 -25.46 -27.96 -13.98
N PRO A 230 -24.14 -28.01 -13.72
CA PRO A 230 -23.15 -27.98 -14.79
C PRO A 230 -23.26 -29.21 -15.69
N PRO A 231 -23.02 -29.07 -17.00
CA PRO A 231 -23.03 -30.19 -17.93
C PRO A 231 -21.91 -31.19 -17.57
N THR A 232 -22.23 -32.48 -17.61
CA THR A 232 -21.27 -33.55 -17.40
C THR A 232 -20.26 -33.58 -18.55
N ILE A 233 -18.98 -33.37 -18.25
CA ILE A 233 -17.89 -33.47 -19.22
C ILE A 233 -17.58 -34.96 -19.45
N PRO A 234 -17.63 -35.46 -20.70
CA PRO A 234 -17.26 -36.84 -20.99
C PRO A 234 -15.76 -37.06 -20.77
N ASP A 235 -15.42 -38.25 -20.25
CA ASP A 235 -14.05 -38.63 -19.92
C ASP A 235 -13.16 -38.67 -21.18
N ILE A 236 -12.05 -37.93 -21.16
CA ILE A 236 -11.12 -37.87 -22.29
C ILE A 236 -10.17 -39.06 -22.19
N THR A 237 -10.39 -40.05 -23.05
CA THR A 237 -9.46 -41.18 -23.20
C THR A 237 -8.18 -40.73 -23.90
N VAL A 238 -7.08 -40.67 -23.17
CA VAL A 238 -5.75 -40.38 -23.74
C VAL A 238 -5.19 -41.64 -24.42
N PRO A 239 -4.83 -41.59 -25.71
CA PRO A 239 -4.21 -42.73 -26.38
C PRO A 239 -2.79 -43.00 -25.83
N PRO A 240 -2.36 -44.27 -25.76
CA PRO A 240 -1.04 -44.62 -25.25
C PRO A 240 0.09 -44.06 -26.14
N LEU A 241 1.15 -43.56 -25.50
CA LEU A 241 2.33 -43.05 -26.19
C LEU A 241 2.99 -44.16 -27.04
N PRO A 242 3.46 -43.86 -28.26
CA PRO A 242 4.31 -44.76 -29.02
C PRO A 242 5.62 -45.00 -28.26
N GLY A 243 5.97 -46.27 -28.08
CA GLY A 243 7.22 -46.65 -27.41
C GLY A 243 8.46 -46.19 -28.19
N PRO A 244 9.63 -46.09 -27.51
CA PRO A 244 10.86 -45.64 -28.14
C PRO A 244 11.28 -46.65 -29.22
N GLY A 245 11.19 -46.22 -30.49
CA GLY A 245 11.68 -46.98 -31.62
C GLY A 245 13.18 -47.17 -31.51
N GLY A 246 13.60 -48.43 -31.42
CA GLY A 246 15.01 -48.81 -31.54
C GLY A 246 15.47 -48.71 -32.99
N GLY A 247 16.55 -47.97 -33.19
CA GLY A 247 17.35 -47.89 -34.41
C GLY A 247 18.80 -47.61 -34.05
#